data_AF-A0A1M4X1I8-F1
#
_entry.id   AF-A0A1M4X1I8-F1
#
_cell.length_a   1.000
_cell.length_b   1.000
_cell.length_c   1.000
_cell.angle_alpha   90.00
_cell.angle_beta   90.00
_cell.angle_gamma   90.00
#
_symmetry.space_group_name_H-M   'P 1'
#
loop_
_entity.id
_entity.type
_entity.pdbx_description
1 polymer ?
#
loop_
_entity_poly.entity_id
_entity_poly.type
_entity_poly.pdbx_seq_one_letter_code
_entity_poly.pdbx_strand_id
1 'polypeptide(L)'
;MKIGNIEKPTFIAFRNDFLSLAGQITGCPVNPGDDWNKISSSEIRERIIKDFIRLMEERYGFAIVLKGPLNDRLGSVEGVVGELYHIFSTMFLVEVINSKIRAGEKRVDV
;
A
#
# COMPACT_ATOMS: atom_id res chain seq x y z
N MET A 1 16.18 2.03 -0.58
CA MET A 1 15.96 1.68 0.84
C MET A 1 15.57 0.22 0.93
N LYS A 2 16.13 -0.53 1.89
CA LYS A 2 15.90 -1.97 2.03
C LYS A 2 15.81 -2.41 3.48
N ILE A 3 14.99 -3.43 3.74
CA ILE A 3 14.90 -4.16 5.01
C ILE A 3 15.58 -5.50 4.77
N GLY A 4 16.80 -5.69 5.28
CA GLY A 4 17.65 -6.82 4.88
C GLY A 4 17.90 -6.84 3.37
N ASN A 5 17.33 -7.83 2.68
CA ASN A 5 17.39 -8.00 1.21
C ASN A 5 16.12 -7.52 0.48
N ILE A 6 15.10 -7.04 1.21
CA ILE A 6 13.82 -6.64 0.63
C ILE A 6 13.88 -5.16 0.26
N GLU A 7 13.70 -4.84 -1.01
CA GLU A 7 13.65 -3.46 -1.50
C GLU A 7 12.24 -2.88 -1.48
N LYS A 8 12.16 -1.57 -1.20
CA LYS A 8 10.90 -0.83 -1.32
C LYS A 8 10.42 -0.84 -2.78
N PRO A 9 9.15 -1.18 -3.06
CA PRO A 9 8.62 -1.13 -4.41
C PRO A 9 8.59 0.32 -4.91
N THR A 10 8.70 0.49 -6.22
CA THR A 10 8.40 1.77 -6.87
C THR A 10 6.90 2.04 -6.79
N PHE A 11 6.50 3.30 -6.92
CA PHE A 11 5.08 3.66 -6.97
C PHE A 11 4.35 2.94 -8.10
N ILE A 12 4.99 2.83 -9.27
CA ILE A 12 4.40 2.17 -10.44
C ILE A 12 4.12 0.68 -10.16
N ALA A 13 5.07 -0.04 -9.57
CA ALA A 13 4.88 -1.45 -9.21
C ALA A 13 3.76 -1.61 -8.17
N PHE A 14 3.78 -0.80 -7.12
CA PHE A 14 2.75 -0.79 -6.08
C PHE A 14 1.36 -0.50 -6.62
N ARG A 15 1.25 0.49 -7.52
CA ARG A 15 -0.01 0.84 -8.20
C ARG A 15 -0.50 -0.30 -9.07
N ASN A 16 0.39 -0.94 -9.85
CA ASN A 16 0.00 -2.04 -10.72
C ASN A 16 -0.48 -3.25 -9.91
N ASP A 17 0.17 -3.56 -8.78
CA ASP A 17 -0.27 -4.61 -7.87
C ASP A 17 -1.67 -4.31 -7.31
N PHE A 18 -1.92 -3.06 -6.91
CA PHE A 18 -3.24 -2.63 -6.43
C PHE A 18 -4.32 -2.78 -7.51
N LEU A 19 -4.06 -2.28 -8.72
CA LEU A 19 -5.02 -2.33 -9.82
C LEU A 19 -5.32 -3.77 -10.26
N SER A 20 -4.30 -4.64 -10.25
CA SER A 20 -4.45 -6.07 -10.52
C SER A 20 -5.38 -6.73 -9.51
N LEU A 21 -5.13 -6.52 -8.21
CA LEU A 21 -5.98 -7.06 -7.15
C LEU A 21 -7.40 -6.49 -7.22
N ALA A 22 -7.54 -5.17 -7.41
CA ALA A 22 -8.84 -4.53 -7.55
C ALA A 22 -9.63 -5.15 -8.70
N GLY A 23 -8.99 -5.35 -9.87
CA GLY A 23 -9.64 -5.96 -11.01
C GLY A 23 -10.02 -7.43 -10.82
N GLN A 24 -9.23 -8.20 -10.06
CA GLN A 24 -9.58 -9.57 -9.66
C GLN A 24 -10.83 -9.60 -8.76
N ILE A 25 -10.95 -8.65 -7.83
CA ILE A 25 -12.08 -8.58 -6.89
C ILE A 25 -13.34 -8.07 -7.56
N THR A 26 -13.25 -7.05 -8.43
CA THR A 26 -14.40 -6.48 -9.13
C THR A 26 -14.85 -7.31 -10.33
N GLY A 27 -13.97 -8.18 -10.85
CA GLY A 27 -14.22 -8.97 -12.06
C GLY A 27 -14.07 -8.16 -13.36
N CYS A 28 -13.55 -6.93 -13.30
CA CYS A 28 -13.33 -6.07 -14.45
C CYS A 28 -12.04 -5.24 -14.31
N PRO A 29 -11.39 -4.83 -15.40
CA PRO A 29 -10.21 -3.97 -15.32
C PRO A 29 -10.51 -2.64 -14.62
N VAL A 30 -9.65 -2.25 -13.68
CA VAL A 30 -9.70 -0.95 -12.99
C VAL A 30 -8.54 -0.09 -13.48
N ASN A 31 -8.82 1.17 -13.82
CA ASN A 31 -7.82 2.12 -14.31
C ASN A 31 -7.46 3.16 -13.24
N PRO A 32 -6.23 3.73 -13.27
CA PRO A 32 -5.81 4.75 -12.31
C PRO A 32 -6.72 5.99 -12.27
N GLY A 33 -7.27 6.37 -13.42
CA GLY A 33 -8.12 7.56 -13.57
C GLY A 33 -9.58 7.34 -13.20
N ASP A 34 -10.01 6.11 -12.92
CA ASP A 34 -11.40 5.81 -12.59
C ASP A 34 -11.78 6.47 -11.27
N ASP A 35 -13.04 6.91 -11.18
CA ASP A 35 -13.63 7.45 -9.96
C ASP A 35 -13.76 6.33 -8.92
N TRP A 36 -13.04 6.44 -7.81
CA TRP A 36 -12.98 5.41 -6.78
C TRP A 36 -14.37 5.03 -6.28
N ASN A 37 -15.28 6.00 -6.11
CA ASN A 37 -16.61 5.73 -5.59
C ASN A 37 -17.52 5.02 -6.60
N LYS A 38 -17.10 4.89 -7.86
CA LYS A 38 -17.87 4.25 -8.95
C LYS A 38 -17.35 2.87 -9.36
N ILE A 39 -16.16 2.46 -8.90
CA ILE A 39 -15.61 1.16 -9.33
C ILE A 39 -16.37 -0.05 -8.76
N SER A 40 -17.01 0.11 -7.59
CA SER A 40 -17.79 -0.94 -6.90
C SER A 40 -18.51 -0.36 -5.67
N SER A 41 -19.20 -1.17 -4.87
CA SER A 41 -19.83 -0.74 -3.61
C SER A 41 -18.78 -0.42 -2.53
N SER A 42 -19.19 0.30 -1.47
CA SER A 42 -18.28 0.68 -0.38
C SER A 42 -17.66 -0.54 0.31
N GLU A 43 -18.42 -1.61 0.49
CA GLU A 43 -17.97 -2.87 1.10
C GLU A 43 -16.91 -3.57 0.24
N ILE A 44 -17.08 -3.56 -1.09
CA ILE A 44 -16.10 -4.13 -2.01
C ILE A 44 -14.83 -3.28 -2.03
N ARG A 45 -14.94 -1.96 -2.02
CA ARG A 45 -13.81 -1.04 -1.92
C ARG A 45 -13.03 -1.23 -0.62
N GLU A 46 -13.72 -1.40 0.50
CA GLU A 46 -13.11 -1.73 1.79
C GLU A 46 -12.36 -3.07 1.73
N ARG A 47 -12.98 -4.09 1.11
CA ARG A 47 -12.33 -5.39 0.88
C ARG A 47 -11.06 -5.25 0.04
N ILE A 48 -11.09 -4.50 -1.05
CA ILE A 48 -9.91 -4.24 -1.90
C ILE A 48 -8.77 -3.66 -1.05
N ILE A 49 -9.06 -2.65 -0.22
CA ILE A 49 -8.05 -2.02 0.64
C ILE A 49 -7.49 -3.02 1.65
N LYS A 50 -8.35 -3.79 2.33
CA LYS A 50 -7.93 -4.78 3.34
C LYS A 50 -7.09 -5.90 2.75
N ASP A 51 -7.55 -6.49 1.64
CA ASP A 51 -6.85 -7.58 0.97
C ASP A 51 -5.49 -7.09 0.42
N PHE A 52 -5.43 -5.85 -0.07
CA PHE A 52 -4.18 -5.25 -0.53
C PHE A 52 -3.20 -4.98 0.62
N ILE A 53 -3.67 -4.44 1.74
CA ILE A 53 -2.84 -4.23 2.92
C ILE A 53 -2.26 -5.56 3.38
N ARG A 54 -3.11 -6.57 3.53
CA ARG A 54 -2.67 -7.91 3.95
C ARG A 54 -1.61 -8.48 3.00
N LEU A 55 -1.79 -8.34 1.69
CA LEU A 55 -0.79 -8.75 0.70
C LEU A 55 0.57 -8.05 0.92
N MET A 56 0.55 -6.75 1.22
CA MET A 56 1.78 -5.99 1.50
C MET A 56 2.40 -6.40 2.84
N GLU A 57 1.60 -6.58 3.90
CA GLU A 57 2.08 -7.02 5.20
C GLU A 57 2.75 -8.41 5.13
N GLU A 58 2.13 -9.36 4.43
CA GLU A 58 2.68 -10.70 4.18
C GLU A 58 4.00 -10.63 3.39
N ARG A 59 4.10 -9.73 2.40
CA ARG A 59 5.28 -9.58 1.55
C ARG A 59 6.45 -8.90 2.26
N TYR A 60 6.18 -7.89 3.08
CA TYR A 60 7.21 -7.02 3.66
C TYR A 60 7.48 -7.27 5.16
N GLY A 61 6.63 -8.04 5.84
CA GLY A 61 6.85 -8.49 7.22
C GLY A 61 6.61 -7.41 8.28
N PHE A 62 5.83 -6.38 7.99
CA PHE A 62 5.42 -5.36 8.96
C PHE A 62 3.96 -4.98 8.78
N ALA A 63 3.33 -4.52 9.86
CA ALA A 63 1.93 -4.08 9.86
C ALA A 63 1.77 -2.68 9.25
N ILE A 64 0.69 -2.46 8.51
CA ILE A 64 0.32 -1.18 7.91
C ILE A 64 -0.89 -0.63 8.66
N VAL A 65 -0.70 0.53 9.31
CA VAL A 65 -1.76 1.19 10.07
C VAL A 65 -2.38 2.31 9.24
N LEU A 66 -3.64 2.17 8.88
CA LEU A 66 -4.42 3.24 8.28
C LEU A 66 -4.87 4.24 9.34
N LYS A 67 -4.85 5.54 9.01
CA LYS A 67 -5.40 6.60 9.87
C LYS A 67 -6.93 6.66 9.88
N GLY A 68 -7.56 6.09 8.85
CA GLY A 68 -9.01 6.08 8.69
C GLY A 68 -9.45 5.24 7.47
N PRO A 69 -10.76 5.03 7.32
CA PRO A 69 -11.33 4.33 6.17
C PRO A 69 -11.04 5.07 4.86
N LEU A 70 -10.56 4.33 3.84
CA LEU A 70 -10.33 4.86 2.50
C LEU A 70 -11.41 4.44 1.49
N ASN A 71 -12.34 3.57 1.89
CA ASN A 71 -13.41 3.04 1.04
C ASN A 71 -14.38 4.13 0.54
N ASP A 72 -14.51 5.26 1.24
CA ASP A 72 -15.36 6.38 0.81
C ASP A 72 -14.56 7.64 0.44
N ARG A 73 -13.25 7.51 0.27
CA ARG A 73 -12.41 8.64 -0.14
C ARG A 73 -12.83 9.15 -1.52
N LEU A 74 -13.05 10.45 -1.62
CA LEU A 74 -13.38 11.09 -2.89
C LEU A 74 -12.15 11.14 -3.82
N GLY A 75 -12.38 10.94 -5.12
CA GLY A 75 -11.38 11.15 -6.16
C GLY A 75 -11.10 9.90 -6.98
N SER A 76 -9.93 9.87 -7.62
CA SER A 76 -9.53 8.75 -8.48
C SER A 76 -8.96 7.57 -7.70
N VAL A 77 -8.96 6.40 -8.33
CA VAL A 77 -8.24 5.22 -7.85
C VAL A 77 -6.77 5.55 -7.57
N GLU A 78 -6.10 6.28 -8.46
CA GLU A 78 -4.71 6.70 -8.26
C GLU A 78 -4.52 7.55 -7.01
N GLY A 79 -5.50 8.40 -6.65
CA GLY A 79 -5.47 9.15 -5.41
C GLY A 79 -5.44 8.24 -4.18
N VAL A 80 -6.29 7.21 -4.14
CA VAL A 80 -6.33 6.20 -3.07
C VAL A 80 -5.01 5.43 -3.01
N VAL A 81 -4.51 4.96 -4.15
CA VAL A 81 -3.21 4.27 -4.24
C VAL A 81 -2.07 5.16 -3.75
N GLY A 82 -2.08 6.45 -4.09
CA GLY A 82 -1.09 7.41 -3.63
C GLY A 82 -1.02 7.50 -2.12
N GLU A 83 -2.15 7.60 -1.44
CA GLU A 83 -2.19 7.64 0.03
C GLU A 83 -1.74 6.33 0.66
N LEU A 84 -2.19 5.18 0.12
CA LEU A 84 -1.72 3.87 0.55
C LEU A 84 -0.20 3.75 0.41
N TYR A 85 0.35 4.21 -0.71
CA TYR A 85 1.80 4.17 -0.95
C TYR A 85 2.57 5.11 -0.02
N HIS A 86 2.00 6.26 0.32
CA HIS A 86 2.58 7.17 1.31
C HIS A 86 2.63 6.51 2.70
N ILE A 87 1.52 5.94 3.16
CA ILE A 87 1.43 5.23 4.45
C ILE A 87 2.43 4.06 4.46
N PHE A 88 2.41 3.23 3.41
CA PHE A 88 3.36 2.13 3.26
C PHE A 88 4.81 2.61 3.29
N SER A 89 5.15 3.69 2.58
CA SER A 89 6.52 4.21 2.55
C SER A 89 6.98 4.73 3.90
N THR A 90 6.09 5.34 4.69
CA THR A 90 6.39 5.74 6.07
C THR A 90 6.66 4.52 6.96
N MET A 91 5.80 3.49 6.89
CA MET A 91 6.01 2.26 7.67
C MET A 91 7.27 1.50 7.26
N PHE A 92 7.56 1.45 5.95
CA PHE A 92 8.78 0.86 5.43
C PHE A 92 10.02 1.58 5.97
N LEU A 93 10.03 2.93 6.00
CA LEU A 93 11.12 3.70 6.57
C LEU A 93 11.34 3.39 8.06
N VAL A 94 10.25 3.35 8.84
CA VAL A 94 10.31 2.98 10.26
C VAL A 94 10.93 1.59 10.41
N GLU A 95 10.57 0.64 9.56
CA GLU A 95 11.11 -0.71 9.67
C GLU A 95 12.57 -0.83 9.20
N VAL A 96 13.00 -0.02 8.22
CA VAL A 96 14.42 0.13 7.87
C VAL A 96 15.21 0.64 9.08
N ILE A 97 14.70 1.67 9.76
CA ILE A 97 15.33 2.22 10.97
C ILE A 97 15.42 1.15 12.06
N ASN A 98 14.32 0.47 12.35
CA ASN A 98 14.28 -0.61 13.34
C ASN A 98 15.26 -1.73 13.00
N SER A 99 15.35 -2.12 11.72
CA SER A 99 16.30 -3.14 11.27
C SER A 99 17.75 -2.74 11.50
N LYS A 100 18.11 -1.48 11.23
CA LYS A 100 19.46 -0.95 11.48
C LYS A 100 19.80 -0.94 12.98
N ILE A 101 18.85 -0.48 13.80
CA ILE A 101 19.00 -0.47 15.28
C ILE A 101 19.21 -1.90 15.79
N ARG A 102 18.42 -2.88 15.33
CA ARG A 102 18.57 -4.30 15.71
C ARG A 102 19.90 -4.91 15.26
N ALA A 103 20.45 -4.45 14.14
CA ALA A 103 21.77 -4.85 13.68
C ALA A 103 22.93 -4.18 14.46
N GLY A 104 22.63 -3.25 15.38
CA GLY A 104 23.63 -2.54 16.17
C GLY A 104 24.24 -1.31 15.49
N GLU A 105 23.68 -0.85 14.37
CA GLU A 105 24.11 0.38 13.70
C GLU A 105 23.67 1.61 14.53
N LYS A 106 24.65 2.33 15.08
CA LYS A 106 24.40 3.52 15.93
C LYS A 106 24.10 4.81 15.15
N ARG A 107 24.19 4.78 13.82
CA ARG A 107 23.86 5.91 12.93
C ARG A 107 22.97 5.43 11.80
N VAL A 108 21.84 6.10 11.64
CA VAL A 108 20.93 5.90 10.52
C VAL A 108 21.14 7.10 9.59
N ASP A 109 22.02 6.96 8.60
CA ASP A 109 22.00 7.88 7.46
C ASP A 109 20.75 7.53 6.64
N VAL A 110 19.83 8.51 6.55
CA VAL A 110 18.56 8.45 5.81
C VAL A 110 18.71 9.26 4.53
#